data_AF-A0A327TP86-F1
#
_entry.id   AF-A0A327TP86-F1
#
_cell.length_a   1.000
_cell.length_b   1.000
_cell.length_c   1.000
_cell.angle_alpha   90.00
_cell.angle_beta   90.00
_cell.angle_gamma   90.00
#
_symmetry.space_group_name_H-M   'P 1'
#
loop_
_entity.id
_entity.type
_entity.pdbx_description
1 polymer ?
#
loop_
_entity_poly.entity_id
_entity_poly.type
_entity_poly.pdbx_seq_one_letter_code
_entity_poly.pdbx_strand_id
1 'polypeptide(L)'
;MIADKGYGFRKIRAYLRGRGIKHTIPERVDQALGRLNRGGRGGRPPGFDREVYRLRNVVERCFNRLKQWRGLATRCDKTRESFQAAVTIASILLWI
;
A
#
# COMPACT_ATOMS: atom_id res chain seq x y z
N MET A 1 8.75 0.69 5.63
CA MET A 1 7.47 0.15 5.11
C MET A 1 6.69 1.24 4.40
N ILE A 2 6.20 0.98 3.19
CA ILE A 2 5.28 1.88 2.46
C ILE A 2 3.90 1.23 2.50
N ALA A 3 2.86 2.01 2.78
CA ALA A 3 1.49 1.49 2.78
C ALA A 3 0.48 2.58 2.40
N ASP A 4 -0.68 2.12 1.95
CA ASP A 4 -1.77 2.99 1.51
C ASP A 4 -2.38 3.77 2.67
N LYS A 5 -3.04 4.87 2.31
CA LYS A 5 -3.81 5.73 3.21
C LYS A 5 -4.83 4.95 4.06
N GLY A 6 -5.35 3.83 3.56
CA GLY A 6 -6.23 2.92 4.29
C GLY A 6 -5.60 2.33 5.55
N TYR A 7 -4.27 2.19 5.61
CA TYR A 7 -3.53 1.68 6.77
C TYR A 7 -3.07 2.81 7.72
N GLY A 8 -3.56 4.03 7.53
CA GLY A 8 -3.15 5.22 8.29
C GLY A 8 -3.60 5.30 9.76
N PHE A 9 -4.31 4.29 10.27
CA PHE A 9 -4.89 4.29 11.62
C PHE A 9 -3.86 4.42 12.74
N ARG A 10 -4.25 5.08 13.85
CA ARG A 10 -3.38 5.28 15.02
C ARG A 10 -2.82 3.97 15.58
N LYS A 11 -3.64 2.91 15.63
CA LYS A 11 -3.24 1.58 16.12
C LYS A 11 -2.10 0.99 15.28
N ILE A 12 -2.20 1.07 13.96
CA ILE A 12 -1.15 0.57 13.03
C ILE A 12 0.14 1.35 13.24
N ARG A 13 0.07 2.69 13.31
CA ARG A 13 1.26 3.52 13.52
C ARG A 13 1.91 3.30 14.88
N ALA A 14 1.11 3.11 15.93
CA ALA A 14 1.60 2.79 17.27
C ALA A 14 2.31 1.44 17.29
N TYR A 15 1.72 0.43 16.66
CA TYR A 15 2.32 -0.90 16.48
C TYR A 15 3.66 -0.84 15.74
N LEU A 16 3.73 -0.11 14.62
CA LEU A 16 4.96 0.06 13.85
C LEU A 16 6.05 0.78 14.65
N ARG A 17 5.69 1.84 15.40
CA ARG A 17 6.62 2.54 16.29
C ARG A 17 7.13 1.65 17.42
N GLY A 18 6.25 0.86 18.04
CA GLY A 18 6.63 -0.08 19.10
C GLY A 18 7.62 -1.15 18.63
N ARG A 19 7.68 -1.41 17.33
CA ARG A 19 8.65 -2.33 16.70
C ARG A 19 9.84 -1.64 16.04
N GLY A 20 9.98 -0.32 16.17
CA GLY A 20 11.05 0.45 15.52
C GLY A 20 10.97 0.49 13.99
N ILE A 21 9.83 0.13 13.38
CA ILE A 21 9.67 0.09 11.93
C ILE A 21 9.35 1.49 11.40
N LYS A 22 10.29 2.06 10.63
CA LYS A 22 10.05 3.29 9.87
C LYS A 22 8.96 3.04 8.82
N HIS A 23 7.96 3.91 8.79
CA HIS A 23 6.82 3.78 7.90
C HIS A 23 6.49 5.08 7.18
N THR A 24 6.17 4.95 5.89
CA THR A 24 5.70 6.02 5.01
C THR A 24 4.26 5.69 4.65
N ILE A 25 3.33 6.25 5.41
CA ILE A 25 1.89 6.07 5.21
C ILE A 25 1.26 7.46 5.23
N PRO A 26 0.51 7.89 4.20
CA PRO A 26 -0.12 9.19 4.19
C PRO A 26 -1.20 9.28 5.27
N GLU A 27 -1.39 10.47 5.83
CA GLU A 27 -2.49 10.74 6.76
C GLU A 27 -3.83 10.79 6.00
N ARG A 28 -4.90 10.28 6.61
CA ARG A 28 -6.22 10.44 6.01
C ARG A 28 -6.69 11.89 6.08
N VAL A 29 -7.47 12.37 5.11
CA VAL A 29 -7.88 13.79 5.07
C VAL A 29 -8.79 14.13 6.24
N ASP A 30 -9.75 13.26 6.56
CA ASP A 30 -10.59 13.33 7.76
C ASP A 30 -9.76 13.33 9.06
N GLN A 31 -8.69 12.53 9.12
CA GLN A 31 -7.80 12.50 10.28
C GLN A 31 -6.98 13.78 10.41
N ALA A 32 -6.49 14.32 9.30
CA ALA A 32 -5.77 15.59 9.25
C ALA A 32 -6.69 16.75 9.67
N LEU A 33 -7.92 16.81 9.15
CA LEU A 33 -8.91 17.81 9.53
C LEU A 33 -9.30 17.68 11.00
N GLY A 34 -9.60 16.47 11.49
CA GLY A 34 -9.88 16.23 12.91
C GLY A 34 -8.68 16.52 13.83
N ARG A 35 -7.45 16.50 13.32
CA ARG A 35 -6.24 16.95 14.03
C ARG A 35 -6.20 18.47 14.10
N LEU A 36 -6.39 19.16 12.97
CA LEU A 36 -6.41 20.62 12.89
C LEU A 36 -7.53 21.22 13.77
N ASN A 37 -8.73 20.64 13.73
CA ASN A 37 -9.88 21.08 14.53
C ASN A 37 -9.63 20.96 16.05
N ARG A 38 -8.73 20.07 16.49
CA ARG A 38 -8.35 19.92 17.91
C ARG A 38 -7.26 20.90 18.35
N GLY A 39 -6.76 21.77 17.47
CA GLY A 39 -5.72 22.76 17.76
C GLY A 39 -4.48 22.13 18.39
N GLY A 40 -3.97 22.71 19.48
CA GLY A 40 -2.81 22.18 20.22
C GLY A 40 -2.99 20.75 20.75
N ARG A 41 -4.23 20.32 21.04
CA ARG A 41 -4.54 18.93 21.44
C ARG A 41 -4.52 17.94 20.26
N GLY A 42 -4.40 18.45 19.04
CA GLY A 42 -4.32 17.67 17.81
C GLY A 42 -3.05 16.82 17.73
N GLY A 43 -1.94 17.36 18.21
CA GLY A 43 -0.60 16.76 18.10
C GLY A 43 0.06 17.01 16.73
N ARG A 44 1.30 16.52 16.59
CA ARG A 44 2.12 16.66 15.38
C ARG A 44 1.58 15.76 14.25
N PRO A 45 1.60 16.21 12.98
CA PRO A 45 1.31 15.33 11.85
C PRO A 45 2.27 14.13 11.80
N PRO A 46 1.81 12.95 11.31
CA PRO A 46 2.69 11.80 11.13
C PRO A 46 3.83 12.11 10.14
N GLY A 47 5.00 11.52 10.36
CA GLY A 47 6.09 11.55 9.38
C GLY A 47 5.66 10.92 8.06
N PHE A 48 5.89 11.64 6.96
CA PHE A 48 5.58 11.18 5.61
C PHE A 48 6.67 11.63 4.65
N ASP A 49 7.31 10.66 4.00
CA ASP A 49 8.31 10.89 2.96
C ASP A 49 7.65 10.74 1.58
N ARG A 50 7.52 11.86 0.86
CA ARG A 50 6.87 11.89 -0.46
C ARG A 50 7.67 11.15 -1.52
N GLU A 51 8.99 11.21 -1.49
CA GLU A 51 9.85 10.58 -2.49
C GLU A 51 9.81 9.07 -2.35
N VAL A 52 9.89 8.57 -1.11
CA VAL A 52 9.72 7.14 -0.83
C VAL A 52 8.31 6.68 -1.21
N TYR A 53 7.28 7.49 -0.98
CA TYR A 53 5.91 7.12 -1.36
C TYR A 53 5.69 7.02 -2.87
N ARG A 54 6.42 7.80 -3.69
CA ARG A 54 6.35 7.70 -5.17
C ARG A 54 6.75 6.33 -5.69
N LEU A 55 7.62 5.61 -4.98
CA LEU A 55 8.04 4.26 -5.36
C LEU A 55 6.87 3.27 -5.42
N ARG A 56 5.77 3.54 -4.69
CA ARG A 56 4.54 2.73 -4.76
C ARG A 56 3.97 2.64 -6.19
N ASN A 57 4.13 3.68 -7.00
CA ASN A 57 3.65 3.71 -8.38
C ASN A 57 4.29 2.61 -9.26
N VAL A 58 5.49 2.15 -8.93
CA VAL A 58 6.12 1.02 -9.64
C VAL A 58 5.32 -0.26 -9.41
N VAL A 59 4.96 -0.52 -8.15
CA VAL A 59 4.15 -1.68 -7.76
C VAL A 59 2.73 -1.57 -8.34
N GLU A 60 2.10 -0.40 -8.26
CA GLU A 60 0.76 -0.17 -8.83
C GLU A 60 0.73 -0.40 -10.35
N ARG A 61 1.73 0.09 -11.08
CA ARG A 61 1.84 -0.16 -12.53
C ARG A 61 2.07 -1.64 -12.85
N CYS A 62 2.88 -2.34 -12.06
CA CYS A 62 3.07 -3.78 -12.19
C CYS A 62 1.75 -4.54 -12.04
N PHE A 63 1.01 -4.30 -10.96
CA PHE A 63 -0.31 -4.93 -10.74
C PHE A 63 -1.32 -4.57 -11.82
N ASN A 64 -1.32 -3.32 -12.31
CA ASN A 64 -2.22 -2.91 -13.40
C ASN A 64 -1.91 -3.66 -14.70
N ARG A 65 -0.64 -3.94 -15.00
CA ARG A 65 -0.25 -4.75 -16.16
C ARG A 65 -0.65 -6.21 -15.97
N LEU A 66 -0.46 -6.79 -14.78
CA LEU A 66 -0.93 -8.15 -14.47
C LEU A 66 -2.46 -8.28 -14.62
N LYS A 67 -3.22 -7.24 -14.26
CA LYS A 67 -4.68 -7.21 -14.42
C LYS A 67 -5.16 -7.07 -15.87
N GLN A 68 -4.29 -6.80 -16.84
CA GLN A 68 -4.66 -6.89 -18.27
C GLN A 68 -4.98 -8.34 -18.67
N TRP A 69 -4.39 -9.30 -17.97
CA TRP A 69 -4.64 -10.72 -18.18
C TRP A 69 -5.95 -11.08 -17.49
N ARG A 70 -7.03 -11.19 -18.29
CA ARG A 70 -8.39 -11.37 -17.77
C ARG A 70 -8.50 -12.55 -16.80
N GLY A 71 -7.86 -13.69 -17.11
CA GLY A 71 -7.84 -14.87 -16.23
C GLY A 71 -7.20 -14.63 -14.86
N LEU A 72 -6.15 -13.82 -14.80
CA LEU A 72 -5.51 -13.42 -13.53
C LEU A 72 -6.34 -12.39 -12.77
N ALA A 73 -6.92 -11.41 -13.48
CA ALA A 73 -7.72 -10.36 -12.88
C ALA A 73 -8.97 -10.91 -12.18
N THR A 74 -9.63 -11.89 -12.79
CA THR A 74 -10.84 -12.52 -12.25
C THR A 74 -10.55 -13.75 -11.37
N ARG A 75 -9.29 -14.20 -11.31
CA ARG A 75 -8.88 -15.42 -10.59
C ARG A 75 -9.73 -16.63 -11.00
N CYS A 76 -9.70 -16.94 -12.30
CA CYS A 76 -10.48 -18.06 -12.85
C CYS A 76 -9.88 -19.45 -12.56
N ASP A 77 -8.63 -19.52 -12.10
CA ASP A 77 -7.97 -20.78 -11.78
C ASP A 77 -8.61 -21.47 -10.57
N LYS A 78 -8.90 -22.77 -10.74
CA LYS A 78 -9.60 -23.59 -9.74
C LYS A 78 -8.72 -23.94 -8.54
N THR A 79 -7.42 -24.10 -8.75
CA THR A 79 -6.45 -24.48 -7.73
C THR A 79 -5.50 -23.33 -7.42
N ARG A 80 -4.92 -23.35 -6.22
CA ARG A 80 -3.94 -22.36 -5.80
C ARG A 80 -2.67 -22.45 -6.65
N GLU A 81 -2.28 -23.66 -6.98
CA GLU A 81 -1.07 -24.00 -7.72
C GLU A 81 -1.15 -23.47 -9.15
N SER A 82 -2.27 -23.68 -9.84
CA SER A 82 -2.49 -23.16 -11.19
C SER A 82 -2.51 -21.64 -11.22
N PHE A 83 -3.18 -21.00 -10.25
CA PHE A 83 -3.17 -19.54 -10.14
C PHE A 83 -1.75 -19.00 -9.92
N GLN A 84 -0.98 -19.63 -9.03
CA GLN A 84 0.40 -19.23 -8.76
C GLN A 84 1.30 -19.40 -10.00
N ALA A 85 1.14 -20.49 -10.75
CA ALA A 85 1.86 -20.70 -12.00
C ALA A 85 1.52 -19.61 -13.03
N ALA A 86 0.24 -19.28 -13.20
CA ALA A 86 -0.20 -18.21 -14.11
C ALA A 86 0.38 -16.83 -13.71
N VAL A 87 0.36 -16.49 -12.41
CA VAL A 87 0.97 -15.24 -11.92
C VAL A 87 2.47 -15.23 -12.17
N THR A 88 3.15 -16.36 -11.98
CA THR A 88 4.60 -16.48 -12.19
C THR A 88 4.95 -16.29 -13.67
N ILE A 89 4.25 -16.95 -14.58
CA ILE A 89 4.45 -16.81 -16.03
C ILE A 89 4.21 -15.36 -16.46
N ALA A 90 3.09 -14.75 -16.04
CA ALA A 90 2.80 -13.36 -16.37
C ALA A 90 3.84 -12.37 -15.80
N SER A 91 4.41 -12.66 -14.63
CA SER A 91 5.48 -11.85 -14.05
C SER A 91 6.79 -11.96 -14.84
N ILE A 92 7.14 -13.17 -15.32
CA ILE A 92 8.31 -13.39 -16.19
C ILE A 92 8.13 -12.64 -17.52
N LEU A 93 6.95 -12.74 -18.14
CA LEU A 93 6.65 -12.04 -19.38
C LEU A 93 6.61 -10.51 -19.23
N LEU A 94 6.36 -10.01 -18.02
CA LEU A 94 6.42 -8.58 -17.73
C LEU A 94 7.86 -8.06 -17.54
N TRP A 95 8.76 -8.96 -17.17
CA TRP A 95 10.16 -8.65 -16.85
C TRP A 95 11.03 -8.54 -18.10
N ILE A 96 10.77 -9.38 -19.11
CA ILE A 96 11.42 -9.36 -20.44
C ILE A 96 10.84 -8.21 -21.26
#